data_AF-R4UL78-F1
#
_entry.id   AF-R4UL78-F1
#
_cell.length_a   1.000
_cell.length_b   1.000
_cell.length_c   1.000
_cell.angle_alpha   90.00
_cell.angle_beta   90.00
_cell.angle_gamma   90.00
#
_symmetry.space_group_name_H-M   'P 1'
#
loop_
_entity.id
_entity.type
_entity.pdbx_description
1 polymer ?
#
loop_
_entity_poly.entity_id
_entity_poly.type
_entity_poly.pdbx_seq_one_letter_code
_entity_poly.pdbx_strand_id
1 'polypeptide(L)'
;MKRFFEKAKNSVQVGFATAMDAVDAKKIDDDPEFVELNKEIQLIEKRNTNLISLVKTASETLQKASNAYHLVTSTFSEIFQSDPALSESASSNSQKSKKINTDITNFCSYYSYVNVVKKLEEFEDEINALKPIAEKRKHNLILKKNAEESDQKKSTEESRAQLAARKLKYEGYHDDYVTKANAIKSKCNERFTEAYQVFQFYLIDIFDDSKLNYADQLKNIPIQELSAKYDSITVAPPHPSS
;
A
#
# COMPACT_ATOMS: atom_id res chain seq x y z
N MET A 1 -43.69 -13.19 5.27
CA MET A 1 -43.45 -13.99 4.04
C MET A 1 -43.33 -13.16 2.76
N LYS A 2 -44.27 -12.23 2.44
CA LYS A 2 -44.20 -11.42 1.20
C LYS A 2 -42.85 -10.73 0.95
N ARG A 3 -42.29 -10.05 1.96
CA ARG A 3 -40.95 -9.42 1.87
C ARG A 3 -39.79 -10.40 1.62
N PHE A 4 -39.90 -11.64 2.10
CA PHE A 4 -38.89 -12.67 1.85
C PHE A 4 -38.94 -13.15 0.39
N PHE A 5 -40.15 -13.38 -0.14
CA PHE A 5 -40.35 -13.72 -1.55
C PHE A 5 -39.91 -12.59 -2.50
N GLU A 6 -40.21 -11.34 -2.16
CA GLU A 6 -39.74 -10.19 -2.96
C GLU A 6 -38.22 -10.04 -2.97
N LYS A 7 -37.57 -10.26 -1.82
CA LYS A 7 -36.09 -10.28 -1.75
C LYS A 7 -35.52 -11.40 -2.62
N ALA A 8 -36.06 -12.61 -2.51
CA ALA A 8 -35.62 -13.75 -3.32
C ALA A 8 -35.80 -13.49 -4.83
N LYS A 9 -36.95 -12.94 -5.23
CA LYS A 9 -37.23 -12.57 -6.63
C LYS A 9 -36.23 -11.54 -7.15
N ASN A 10 -35.95 -10.48 -6.39
CA ASN A 10 -34.96 -9.47 -6.76
C ASN A 10 -33.55 -10.07 -6.88
N SER A 11 -33.15 -10.95 -5.97
CA SER A 11 -31.83 -11.61 -6.02
C SER A 11 -31.67 -12.51 -7.24
N VAL A 12 -32.68 -13.31 -7.59
CA VAL A 12 -32.66 -14.15 -8.80
C VAL A 12 -32.59 -13.30 -10.07
N GLN A 13 -33.38 -12.23 -10.12
CA GLN A 13 -33.38 -11.31 -11.26
C GLN A 13 -32.02 -10.63 -11.44
N VAL A 14 -31.38 -10.21 -10.35
CA VAL A 14 -30.04 -9.64 -10.38
C VAL A 14 -28.99 -10.68 -10.80
N GLY A 15 -29.06 -11.89 -10.25
CA GLY A 15 -28.15 -12.98 -10.63
C GLY A 15 -28.21 -13.30 -12.13
N PHE A 16 -29.42 -13.36 -12.70
CA PHE A 16 -29.60 -13.59 -14.14
C PHE A 16 -29.06 -12.44 -14.99
N ALA A 17 -29.34 -11.19 -14.60
CA ALA A 17 -28.84 -10.02 -15.31
C ALA A 17 -27.31 -9.93 -15.28
N THR A 18 -26.69 -10.20 -14.12
CA THR A 18 -25.23 -10.24 -13.98
C THR A 18 -24.60 -11.34 -14.84
N ALA A 19 -25.23 -12.51 -14.93
CA ALA A 19 -24.75 -13.59 -15.80
C ALA A 19 -24.83 -13.21 -17.29
N MET A 20 -25.91 -12.53 -17.70
CA MET A 20 -26.08 -12.04 -19.08
C MET A 20 -25.11 -10.91 -19.46
N ASP A 21 -24.76 -10.06 -18.49
CA ASP A 21 -23.75 -9.01 -18.62
C ASP A 21 -22.34 -9.62 -18.80
N ALA A 22 -22.03 -10.70 -18.06
CA ALA A 22 -20.73 -11.38 -18.14
C ALA A 22 -20.46 -12.10 -19.47
N VAL A 23 -21.51 -12.54 -20.18
CA VAL A 23 -21.39 -13.20 -21.50
C VAL A 23 -21.63 -12.25 -22.67
N ASP A 24 -21.62 -10.94 -22.42
CA ASP A 24 -21.87 -9.88 -23.41
C ASP A 24 -23.21 -9.99 -24.17
N ALA A 25 -24.16 -10.78 -23.66
CA ALA A 25 -25.46 -10.99 -24.30
C ALA A 25 -26.45 -9.83 -24.04
N LYS A 26 -26.30 -9.12 -22.91
CA LYS A 26 -27.09 -7.92 -22.60
C LYS A 26 -26.30 -6.99 -21.66
N LYS A 27 -25.40 -6.20 -22.24
CA LYS A 27 -24.57 -5.23 -21.49
C LYS A 27 -25.45 -4.21 -20.79
N ILE A 28 -25.20 -4.02 -19.50
CA ILE A 28 -25.85 -2.97 -18.73
C ILE A 28 -24.94 -1.76 -18.75
N ASP A 29 -25.27 -0.77 -19.60
CA ASP A 29 -24.54 0.49 -19.62
C ASP A 29 -24.51 1.13 -18.24
N ASP A 30 -23.30 1.34 -17.73
CA ASP A 30 -23.07 1.96 -16.43
C ASP A 30 -22.96 3.48 -16.60
N ASP A 31 -23.05 4.19 -15.49
CA ASP A 31 -22.92 5.64 -15.46
C ASP A 31 -21.46 6.06 -15.78
N PRO A 32 -21.22 6.93 -16.79
CA PRO A 32 -19.87 7.37 -17.15
C PRO A 32 -19.08 7.95 -15.97
N GLU A 33 -19.73 8.73 -15.09
CA GLU A 33 -19.10 9.32 -13.91
C GLU A 33 -18.63 8.23 -12.95
N PHE A 34 -19.48 7.22 -12.71
CA PHE A 34 -19.10 6.07 -11.89
C PHE A 34 -17.93 5.29 -12.50
N VAL A 35 -17.94 5.04 -13.81
CA VAL A 35 -16.89 4.26 -14.48
C VAL A 35 -15.54 4.96 -14.37
N GLU A 36 -15.50 6.28 -14.58
CA GLU A 36 -14.27 7.07 -14.45
C GLU A 36 -13.78 7.08 -13.00
N LEU A 37 -14.66 7.43 -12.06
CA LEU A 37 -14.31 7.51 -10.65
C LEU A 37 -13.86 6.16 -10.08
N ASN A 38 -14.53 5.07 -10.46
CA ASN A 38 -14.15 3.72 -10.03
C ASN A 38 -12.78 3.30 -10.58
N LYS A 39 -12.43 3.68 -11.82
CA LYS A 39 -11.08 3.43 -12.37
C LYS A 39 -10.01 4.19 -11.59
N GLU A 40 -10.27 5.43 -11.21
CA GLU A 40 -9.34 6.21 -10.38
C GLU A 40 -9.17 5.58 -9.00
N ILE A 41 -10.26 5.16 -8.36
CA ILE A 41 -10.21 4.47 -7.06
C ILE A 41 -9.41 3.16 -7.15
N GLN A 42 -9.61 2.35 -8.19
CA GLN A 42 -8.83 1.13 -8.41
C GLN A 42 -7.33 1.41 -8.61
N LEU A 43 -7.00 2.53 -9.26
CA LEU A 43 -5.61 2.97 -9.39
C LEU A 43 -5.01 3.39 -8.05
N ILE A 44 -5.78 4.11 -7.21
CA ILE A 44 -5.38 4.50 -5.85
C ILE A 44 -5.17 3.24 -4.99
N GLU A 45 -6.10 2.28 -5.02
CA GLU A 45 -6.00 0.98 -4.35
C GLU A 45 -4.69 0.29 -4.72
N LYS A 46 -4.45 0.08 -6.02
CA LYS A 46 -3.24 -0.58 -6.52
C LYS A 46 -1.96 0.12 -6.07
N ARG A 47 -1.94 1.47 -6.10
CA ARG A 47 -0.77 2.26 -5.65
C ARG A 47 -0.54 2.09 -4.15
N ASN A 48 -1.61 2.13 -3.34
CA ASN A 48 -1.55 1.96 -1.90
C ASN A 48 -1.04 0.56 -1.50
N THR A 49 -1.63 -0.50 -2.06
CA THR A 49 -1.21 -1.89 -1.82
C THR A 49 0.25 -2.10 -2.23
N ASN A 50 0.66 -1.56 -3.38
CA ASN A 50 2.05 -1.64 -3.83
C ASN A 50 3.00 -0.91 -2.88
N LEU A 51 2.63 0.28 -2.39
CA LEU A 51 3.44 1.04 -1.44
C LEU A 51 3.60 0.29 -0.11
N ILE A 52 2.52 -0.30 0.43
CA ILE A 52 2.57 -1.16 1.63
C ILE A 52 3.58 -2.29 1.43
N SER A 53 3.47 -3.00 0.30
CA SER A 53 4.38 -4.10 -0.02
C SER A 53 5.83 -3.63 -0.10
N LEU A 54 6.10 -2.53 -0.80
CA LEU A 54 7.45 -2.01 -0.97
C LEU A 54 8.07 -1.55 0.35
N VAL A 55 7.29 -0.90 1.22
CA VAL A 55 7.77 -0.49 2.55
C VAL A 55 8.12 -1.71 3.40
N LYS A 56 7.25 -2.74 3.43
CA LYS A 56 7.51 -4.01 4.14
C LYS A 56 8.79 -4.68 3.61
N THR A 57 8.92 -4.82 2.30
CA THR A 57 10.11 -5.41 1.65
C THR A 57 11.37 -4.60 1.94
N ALA A 58 11.30 -3.27 1.94
CA ALA A 58 12.42 -2.41 2.27
C ALA A 58 12.88 -2.61 3.72
N SER A 59 11.95 -2.63 4.68
CA SER A 59 12.25 -2.91 6.09
C SER A 59 12.88 -4.30 6.28
N GLU A 60 12.33 -5.34 5.65
CA GLU A 60 12.91 -6.69 5.73
C GLU A 60 14.33 -6.75 5.13
N THR A 61 14.55 -6.07 4.01
CA THR A 61 15.86 -6.03 3.33
C THR A 61 16.88 -5.29 4.18
N LEU A 62 16.50 -4.14 4.76
CA LEU A 62 17.35 -3.35 5.63
C LEU A 62 17.73 -4.13 6.91
N GLN A 63 16.77 -4.87 7.49
CA GLN A 63 17.04 -5.76 8.62
C GLN A 63 18.08 -6.83 8.27
N LYS A 64 17.90 -7.51 7.13
CA LYS A 64 18.83 -8.55 6.68
C LYS A 64 20.23 -7.99 6.44
N ALA A 65 20.33 -6.84 5.78
CA ALA A 65 21.60 -6.15 5.54
C ALA A 65 22.29 -5.79 6.86
N SER A 66 21.54 -5.26 7.82
CA SER A 66 22.06 -4.90 9.14
C SER A 66 22.54 -6.11 9.94
N ASN A 67 21.78 -7.21 9.92
CA ASN A 67 22.17 -8.46 10.58
C ASN A 67 23.47 -9.01 9.98
N ALA A 68 23.59 -9.02 8.65
CA ALA A 68 24.79 -9.47 7.95
C ALA A 68 26.00 -8.59 8.28
N TYR A 69 25.81 -7.27 8.29
CA TYR A 69 26.85 -6.33 8.67
C TYR A 69 27.33 -6.54 10.11
N HIS A 70 26.40 -6.67 11.07
CA HIS A 70 26.75 -6.98 12.45
C HIS A 70 27.56 -8.27 12.55
N LEU A 71 27.12 -9.34 11.88
CA LEU A 71 27.83 -10.62 11.85
C LEU A 71 29.27 -10.47 11.35
N VAL A 72 29.49 -9.77 10.22
CA VAL A 72 30.84 -9.52 9.69
C VAL A 72 31.74 -8.83 10.72
N THR A 73 31.25 -7.76 11.35
CA THR A 73 32.05 -7.03 12.34
C THR A 73 32.33 -7.84 13.62
N SER A 74 31.37 -8.66 14.06
CA SER A 74 31.56 -9.56 15.21
C SER A 74 32.58 -10.65 14.90
N THR A 75 32.54 -11.24 13.70
CA THR A 75 33.56 -12.20 13.26
C THR A 75 34.96 -11.56 13.17
N PHE A 76 35.08 -10.32 12.69
CA PHE A 76 36.37 -9.62 12.74
C PHE A 76 36.86 -9.38 14.17
N SER A 77 35.96 -9.05 15.10
CA SER A 77 36.29 -8.92 16.52
C SER A 77 36.83 -10.22 17.12
N GLU A 78 36.25 -11.36 16.74
CA GLU A 78 36.73 -12.69 17.17
C GLU A 78 38.10 -13.02 16.57
N ILE A 79 38.31 -12.76 15.27
CA ILE A 79 39.58 -13.01 14.57
C ILE A 79 40.73 -12.19 15.20
N PHE A 80 40.49 -10.91 15.47
CA PHE A 80 41.51 -9.99 15.99
C PHE A 80 41.58 -9.94 17.52
N GLN A 81 40.83 -10.79 18.24
CA GLN A 81 40.76 -10.76 19.70
C GLN A 81 42.14 -10.85 20.36
N SER A 82 43.03 -11.66 19.80
CA SER A 82 44.38 -11.91 20.29
C SER A 82 45.45 -10.96 19.72
N ASP A 83 45.08 -10.04 18.82
CA ASP A 83 46.00 -9.07 18.23
C ASP A 83 45.92 -7.75 19.02
N PRO A 84 46.95 -7.38 19.82
CA PRO A 84 46.92 -6.17 20.63
C PRO A 84 46.78 -4.88 19.81
N ALA A 85 47.19 -4.89 18.53
CA ALA A 85 47.10 -3.72 17.66
C ALA A 85 45.68 -3.51 17.09
N LEU A 86 44.88 -4.58 16.99
CA LEU A 86 43.58 -4.55 16.31
C LEU A 86 42.39 -4.90 17.21
N SER A 87 42.62 -5.57 18.35
CA SER A 87 41.57 -6.09 19.24
C SER A 87 40.62 -5.00 19.74
N GLU A 88 41.14 -3.84 20.15
CA GLU A 88 40.31 -2.73 20.65
C GLU A 88 39.42 -2.14 19.54
N SER A 89 40.00 -1.90 18.36
CA SER A 89 39.29 -1.35 17.20
C SER A 89 38.20 -2.30 16.70
N ALA A 90 38.53 -3.60 16.58
CA ALA A 90 37.59 -4.63 16.14
C ALA A 90 36.44 -4.83 17.14
N SER A 91 36.75 -4.84 18.44
CA SER A 91 35.74 -4.92 19.52
C SER A 91 34.82 -3.71 19.54
N SER A 92 35.38 -2.50 19.42
CA SER A 92 34.60 -1.26 19.31
C SER A 92 33.66 -1.29 18.09
N ASN A 93 34.12 -1.84 16.96
CA ASN A 93 33.32 -1.98 15.76
C ASN A 93 32.14 -2.93 15.91
N SER A 94 32.35 -4.09 16.53
CA SER A 94 31.27 -5.03 16.81
C SER A 94 30.21 -4.43 17.75
N GLN A 95 30.62 -3.64 18.75
CA GLN A 95 29.67 -2.97 19.65
C GLN A 95 28.83 -1.90 18.92
N LYS A 96 29.46 -1.10 18.06
CA LYS A 96 28.78 -0.06 17.28
C LYS A 96 27.83 -0.67 16.25
N SER A 97 28.25 -1.71 15.54
CA SER A 97 27.39 -2.43 14.60
C SER A 97 26.19 -3.06 15.29
N LYS A 98 26.35 -3.54 16.53
CA LYS A 98 25.24 -4.04 17.36
C LYS A 98 24.23 -2.94 17.69
N LYS A 99 24.69 -1.73 18.01
CA LYS A 99 23.80 -0.56 18.23
C LYS A 99 23.01 -0.26 16.95
N ILE A 100 23.70 -0.08 15.82
CA ILE A 100 23.06 0.17 14.52
C ILE A 100 22.05 -0.93 14.18
N ASN A 101 22.40 -2.19 14.47
CA ASN A 101 21.50 -3.32 14.28
C ASN A 101 20.25 -3.26 15.15
N THR A 102 20.40 -2.84 16.40
CA THR A 102 19.27 -2.62 17.31
C THR A 102 18.36 -1.51 16.79
N ASP A 103 18.92 -0.39 16.34
CA ASP A 103 18.16 0.76 15.85
C ASP A 103 17.40 0.43 14.57
N ILE A 104 18.04 -0.26 13.62
CA ILE A 104 17.39 -0.79 12.42
C ILE A 104 16.29 -1.80 12.80
N THR A 105 16.53 -2.64 13.81
CA THR A 105 15.51 -3.58 14.29
C THR A 105 14.28 -2.88 14.85
N ASN A 106 14.47 -1.84 15.64
CA ASN A 106 13.38 -1.02 16.16
C ASN A 106 12.60 -0.35 15.02
N PHE A 107 13.31 0.17 14.01
CA PHE A 107 12.67 0.72 12.82
C PHE A 107 11.83 -0.33 12.09
N CYS A 108 12.42 -1.45 11.71
CA CYS A 108 11.76 -2.46 10.88
C CYS A 108 10.61 -3.18 11.60
N SER A 109 10.74 -3.44 12.90
CA SER A 109 9.74 -4.19 13.68
C SER A 109 8.59 -3.33 14.19
N TYR A 110 8.85 -2.03 14.43
CA TYR A 110 7.87 -1.16 15.09
C TYR A 110 7.62 0.13 14.30
N TYR A 111 8.62 0.99 14.13
CA TYR A 111 8.37 2.36 13.65
C TYR A 111 7.89 2.40 12.19
N SER A 112 8.48 1.61 11.28
CA SER A 112 8.01 1.52 9.89
C SER A 112 6.60 0.95 9.82
N TYR A 113 6.30 -0.03 10.67
CA TYR A 113 4.97 -0.64 10.69
C TYR A 113 3.92 0.34 11.20
N VAL A 114 4.12 0.89 12.40
CA VAL A 114 3.13 1.72 13.09
C VAL A 114 2.90 3.06 12.39
N ASN A 115 3.97 3.70 11.93
CA ASN A 115 3.87 5.07 11.42
C ASN A 115 3.72 5.17 9.90
N VAL A 116 3.94 4.08 9.16
CA VAL A 116 3.80 4.07 7.69
C VAL A 116 2.81 3.00 7.25
N VAL A 117 3.13 1.72 7.47
CA VAL A 117 2.33 0.60 6.95
C VAL A 117 0.91 0.62 7.48
N LYS A 118 0.73 0.73 8.80
CA LYS A 118 -0.59 0.72 9.43
C LYS A 118 -1.47 1.88 8.94
N LYS A 119 -0.88 3.04 8.66
CA LYS A 119 -1.60 4.20 8.12
C LYS A 119 -2.06 3.99 6.68
N LEU A 120 -1.25 3.32 5.87
CA LEU A 120 -1.63 2.92 4.53
C LEU A 120 -2.67 1.78 4.55
N GLU A 121 -2.60 0.86 5.51
CA GLU A 121 -3.62 -0.20 5.71
C GLU A 121 -4.97 0.40 6.17
N GLU A 122 -4.96 1.37 7.09
CA GLU A 122 -6.15 2.14 7.49
C GLU A 122 -6.78 2.85 6.27
N PHE A 123 -5.97 3.39 5.37
CA PHE A 123 -6.46 3.99 4.11
C PHE A 123 -6.96 2.94 3.11
N GLU A 124 -6.36 1.76 3.07
CA GLU A 124 -6.83 0.62 2.26
C GLU A 124 -8.22 0.16 2.70
N ASP A 125 -8.47 0.10 4.01
CA ASP A 125 -9.77 -0.25 4.58
C ASP A 125 -10.87 0.73 4.17
N GLU A 126 -10.56 2.04 4.15
CA GLU A 126 -11.48 3.06 3.65
C GLU A 126 -11.82 2.87 2.16
N ILE A 127 -10.83 2.53 1.34
CA ILE A 127 -11.02 2.21 -0.08
C ILE A 127 -11.88 0.95 -0.23
N ASN A 128 -11.57 -0.10 0.55
CA ASN A 128 -12.31 -1.36 0.54
C ASN A 128 -13.77 -1.20 0.97
N ALA A 129 -14.08 -0.21 1.82
CA ALA A 129 -15.45 0.11 2.20
C ALA A 129 -16.34 0.58 1.02
N LEU A 130 -15.76 1.00 -0.11
CA LEU A 130 -16.50 1.33 -1.33
C LEU A 130 -17.05 0.09 -2.06
N LYS A 131 -16.38 -1.07 -1.96
CA LYS A 131 -16.78 -2.31 -2.65
C LYS A 131 -18.23 -2.72 -2.36
N PRO A 132 -18.68 -2.84 -1.09
CA PRO A 132 -20.07 -3.18 -0.80
C PRO A 132 -21.08 -2.11 -1.25
N ILE A 133 -20.66 -0.85 -1.42
CA ILE A 133 -21.51 0.23 -1.93
C ILE A 133 -21.64 0.10 -3.44
N ALA A 134 -20.54 -0.13 -4.16
CA ALA A 134 -20.54 -0.40 -5.60
C ALA A 134 -21.42 -1.61 -5.95
N GLU A 135 -21.34 -2.69 -5.19
CA GLU A 135 -22.19 -3.88 -5.38
C GLU A 135 -23.69 -3.56 -5.18
N LYS A 136 -24.02 -2.81 -4.12
CA LYS A 136 -25.41 -2.36 -3.87
C LYS A 136 -25.90 -1.41 -4.96
N ARG A 137 -25.02 -0.52 -5.46
CA ARG A 137 -25.31 0.37 -6.57
C ARG A 137 -25.63 -0.44 -7.83
N LYS A 138 -24.74 -1.37 -8.24
CA LYS A 138 -24.96 -2.25 -9.40
C LYS A 138 -26.26 -3.05 -9.28
N HIS A 139 -26.51 -3.63 -8.10
CA HIS A 139 -27.76 -4.34 -7.82
C HIS A 139 -28.99 -3.45 -8.04
N ASN A 140 -28.99 -2.20 -7.54
CA ASN A 140 -30.13 -1.30 -7.69
C ASN A 140 -30.23 -0.70 -9.10
N LEU A 141 -29.12 -0.55 -9.84
CA LEU A 141 -29.13 -0.18 -11.26
C LEU A 141 -29.88 -1.23 -12.09
N ILE A 142 -29.58 -2.51 -11.88
CA ILE A 142 -30.28 -3.63 -12.54
C ILE A 142 -31.78 -3.58 -12.24
N LEU A 143 -32.16 -3.41 -10.96
CA LEU A 143 -33.57 -3.35 -10.57
C LEU A 143 -34.28 -2.11 -11.11
N LYS A 144 -33.58 -0.96 -11.21
CA LYS A 144 -34.08 0.26 -11.85
C LYS A 144 -34.38 0.00 -13.31
N LYS A 145 -33.41 -0.50 -14.10
CA LYS A 145 -33.60 -0.78 -15.54
C LYS A 145 -34.74 -1.76 -15.79
N ASN A 146 -34.85 -2.80 -14.98
CA ASN A 146 -35.98 -3.75 -15.07
C ASN A 146 -37.35 -3.10 -14.78
N ALA A 147 -37.39 -2.15 -13.85
CA ALA A 147 -38.61 -1.39 -13.56
C ALA A 147 -38.94 -0.42 -14.71
N GLU A 148 -37.92 0.20 -15.33
CA GLU A 148 -38.08 1.05 -16.53
C GLU A 148 -38.67 0.25 -17.70
N GLU A 149 -38.14 -0.95 -17.98
CA GLU A 149 -38.68 -1.84 -19.02
C GLU A 149 -40.13 -2.25 -18.71
N SER A 150 -40.48 -2.44 -17.43
CA SER A 150 -41.82 -2.84 -17.02
C SER A 150 -42.84 -1.71 -17.18
N ASP A 151 -42.48 -0.49 -16.75
CA ASP A 151 -43.32 0.71 -16.91
C ASP A 151 -43.52 1.08 -18.39
N GLN A 152 -42.48 0.91 -19.23
CA GLN A 152 -42.60 1.08 -20.69
C GLN A 152 -43.59 0.09 -21.32
N LYS A 153 -43.64 -1.16 -20.84
CA LYS A 153 -44.55 -2.19 -21.36
C LYS A 153 -45.97 -2.04 -20.84
N LYS A 154 -46.12 -1.67 -19.57
CA LYS A 154 -47.39 -1.57 -18.86
C LYS A 154 -47.32 -0.42 -17.87
N SER A 155 -47.53 0.81 -18.35
CA SER A 155 -47.52 2.04 -17.55
C SER A 155 -48.74 2.12 -16.63
N THR A 156 -48.75 1.31 -15.58
CA THR A 156 -49.72 1.37 -14.48
C THR A 156 -49.20 2.26 -13.35
N GLU A 157 -50.10 2.74 -12.50
CA GLU A 157 -49.72 3.52 -11.32
C GLU A 157 -48.78 2.74 -10.38
N GLU A 158 -49.00 1.43 -10.23
CA GLU A 158 -48.12 0.53 -9.47
C GLU A 158 -46.71 0.45 -10.09
N SER A 159 -46.61 0.32 -11.42
CA SER A 159 -45.31 0.26 -12.10
C SER A 159 -44.54 1.58 -12.01
N ARG A 160 -45.22 2.73 -12.08
CA ARG A 160 -44.62 4.06 -11.88
C ARG A 160 -44.12 4.25 -10.44
N ALA A 161 -44.92 3.82 -9.45
CA ALA A 161 -44.52 3.87 -8.04
C ALA A 161 -43.31 2.97 -7.76
N GLN A 162 -43.28 1.77 -8.34
CA GLN A 162 -42.14 0.86 -8.24
C GLN A 162 -40.89 1.46 -8.89
N LEU A 163 -41.02 2.05 -10.08
CA LEU A 163 -39.91 2.73 -10.76
C LEU A 163 -39.36 3.88 -9.92
N ALA A 164 -40.22 4.76 -9.40
CA ALA A 164 -39.81 5.86 -8.54
C ALA A 164 -39.04 5.37 -7.30
N ALA A 165 -39.51 4.31 -6.65
CA ALA A 165 -38.83 3.70 -5.50
C ALA A 165 -37.47 3.08 -5.85
N ARG A 166 -37.31 2.54 -7.07
CA ARG A 166 -36.02 2.01 -7.55
C ARG A 166 -35.04 3.10 -7.96
N LYS A 167 -35.52 4.19 -8.57
CA LYS A 167 -34.71 5.38 -8.87
C LYS A 167 -34.10 5.96 -7.61
N LEU A 168 -34.93 6.25 -6.61
CA LEU A 168 -34.48 6.81 -5.32
C LEU A 168 -33.43 5.92 -4.62
N LYS A 169 -33.61 4.60 -4.66
CA LYS A 169 -32.63 3.66 -4.06
C LYS A 169 -31.32 3.61 -4.85
N TYR A 170 -31.38 3.62 -6.17
CA TYR A 170 -30.18 3.66 -7.01
C TYR A 170 -29.41 4.96 -6.77
N GLU A 171 -30.10 6.11 -6.83
CA GLU A 171 -29.54 7.45 -6.59
C GLU A 171 -28.89 7.51 -5.21
N GLY A 172 -29.55 7.05 -4.15
CA GLY A 172 -28.96 7.02 -2.81
C GLY A 172 -27.65 6.21 -2.70
N TYR A 173 -27.52 5.06 -3.38
CA TYR A 173 -26.26 4.31 -3.39
C TYR A 173 -25.21 4.91 -4.33
N HIS A 174 -25.65 5.55 -5.42
CA HIS A 174 -24.75 6.22 -6.35
C HIS A 174 -24.13 7.46 -5.69
N ASP A 175 -24.94 8.31 -5.07
CA ASP A 175 -24.49 9.52 -4.36
C ASP A 175 -23.57 9.16 -3.18
N ASP A 176 -23.89 8.11 -2.42
CA ASP A 176 -23.03 7.62 -1.33
C ASP A 176 -21.66 7.15 -1.86
N TYR A 177 -21.65 6.43 -2.99
CA TYR A 177 -20.40 6.03 -3.63
C TYR A 177 -19.60 7.23 -4.12
N VAL A 178 -20.21 8.13 -4.89
CA VAL A 178 -19.56 9.32 -5.47
C VAL A 178 -18.99 10.21 -4.37
N THR A 179 -19.76 10.46 -3.31
CA THR A 179 -19.32 11.26 -2.17
C THR A 179 -18.09 10.66 -1.50
N LYS A 180 -18.12 9.36 -1.18
CA LYS A 180 -17.01 8.68 -0.51
C LYS A 180 -15.78 8.53 -1.40
N ALA A 181 -15.97 8.22 -2.68
CA ALA A 181 -14.88 8.11 -3.63
C ALA A 181 -14.18 9.46 -3.86
N ASN A 182 -14.94 10.55 -3.97
CA ASN A 182 -14.37 11.90 -4.03
C ASN A 182 -13.61 12.28 -2.75
N ALA A 183 -14.10 11.88 -1.57
CA ALA A 183 -13.38 12.08 -0.31
C ALA A 183 -12.06 11.27 -0.23
N ILE A 184 -12.00 10.08 -0.84
CA ILE A 184 -10.75 9.31 -0.98
C ILE A 184 -9.79 10.01 -1.95
N LYS A 185 -10.29 10.47 -3.10
CA LYS A 185 -9.49 11.16 -4.11
C LYS A 185 -8.88 12.45 -3.57
N SER A 186 -9.62 13.23 -2.78
CA SER A 186 -9.12 14.51 -2.26
C SER A 186 -7.96 14.35 -1.27
N LYS A 187 -7.93 13.24 -0.51
CA LYS A 187 -6.90 13.00 0.52
C LYS A 187 -5.77 12.06 0.08
N CYS A 188 -5.87 11.38 -1.07
CA CYS A 188 -4.91 10.33 -1.43
C CYS A 188 -3.47 10.85 -1.56
N ASN A 189 -3.29 12.03 -2.15
CA ASN A 189 -1.97 12.64 -2.32
C ASN A 189 -1.34 13.02 -0.97
N GLU A 190 -2.15 13.56 -0.05
CA GLU A 190 -1.71 13.88 1.30
C GLU A 190 -1.25 12.62 2.04
N ARG A 191 -2.06 11.55 2.01
CA ARG A 191 -1.71 10.25 2.63
C ARG A 191 -0.43 9.65 2.08
N PHE A 192 -0.25 9.65 0.76
CA PHE A 192 0.98 9.14 0.15
C PHE A 192 2.20 10.01 0.47
N THR A 193 2.01 11.33 0.53
CA THR A 193 3.09 12.27 0.88
C THR A 193 3.52 12.09 2.33
N GLU A 194 2.57 12.00 3.26
CA GLU A 194 2.82 11.75 4.68
C GLU A 194 3.58 10.43 4.88
N ALA A 195 3.11 9.34 4.26
CA ALA A 195 3.77 8.04 4.33
C ALA A 195 5.21 8.09 3.79
N TYR A 196 5.43 8.77 2.66
CA TYR A 196 6.76 8.95 2.10
C TYR A 196 7.68 9.76 3.01
N GLN A 197 7.21 10.90 3.52
CA GLN A 197 8.00 11.78 4.40
C GLN A 197 8.38 11.10 5.71
N VAL A 198 7.45 10.39 6.35
CA VAL A 198 7.72 9.64 7.58
C VAL A 198 8.72 8.52 7.33
N PHE A 199 8.58 7.78 6.22
CA PHE A 199 9.54 6.75 5.85
C PHE A 199 10.94 7.33 5.60
N GLN A 200 11.05 8.44 4.86
CA GLN A 200 12.33 9.13 4.62
C GLN A 200 12.94 9.67 5.91
N PHE A 201 12.15 10.24 6.80
CA PHE A 201 12.61 10.72 8.11
C PHE A 201 13.34 9.62 8.87
N TYR A 202 12.75 8.42 9.00
CA TYR A 202 13.39 7.33 9.70
C TYR A 202 14.65 6.80 9.01
N LEU A 203 14.69 6.80 7.68
CA LEU A 203 15.91 6.43 6.96
C LEU A 203 17.04 7.41 7.23
N ILE A 204 16.75 8.73 7.20
CA ILE A 204 17.72 9.77 7.51
C ILE A 204 18.22 9.61 8.95
N ASP A 205 17.32 9.43 9.91
CA ASP A 205 17.65 9.24 11.33
C ASP A 205 18.61 8.06 11.55
N ILE A 206 18.35 6.92 10.90
CA ILE A 206 19.23 5.74 10.92
C ILE A 206 20.61 6.05 10.31
N PHE A 207 20.65 6.72 9.17
CA PHE A 207 21.92 6.99 8.48
C PHE A 207 22.77 8.02 9.22
N ASP A 208 22.15 9.04 9.81
CA ASP A 208 22.83 10.04 10.60
C ASP A 208 23.38 9.44 11.91
N ASP A 209 22.59 8.62 12.62
CA ASP A 209 23.08 7.88 13.79
C ASP A 209 24.22 6.92 13.42
N SER A 210 24.08 6.19 12.30
CA SER A 210 25.14 5.31 11.80
C SER A 210 26.43 6.11 11.52
N LYS A 211 26.33 7.24 10.83
CA LYS A 211 27.48 8.11 10.52
C LYS A 211 28.16 8.63 11.78
N LEU A 212 27.39 9.04 12.79
CA LEU A 212 27.93 9.47 14.08
C LEU A 212 28.68 8.33 14.78
N ASN A 213 28.12 7.11 14.76
CA ASN A 213 28.79 5.94 15.35
C ASN A 213 30.13 5.62 14.65
N TYR A 214 30.22 5.80 13.32
CA TYR A 214 31.45 5.55 12.56
C TYR A 214 32.47 6.67 12.61
N ALA A 215 32.06 7.92 12.79
CA ALA A 215 32.96 9.08 12.77
C ALA A 215 34.15 8.94 13.74
N ASP A 216 33.93 8.32 14.90
CA ASP A 216 35.00 8.07 15.87
C ASP A 216 35.96 6.94 15.44
N GLN A 217 35.55 6.00 14.60
CA GLN A 217 36.44 4.98 14.05
C GLN A 217 37.33 5.51 12.93
N LEU A 218 36.89 6.54 12.21
CA LEU A 218 37.69 7.16 11.15
C LEU A 218 39.00 7.74 11.68
N LYS A 219 39.11 8.01 12.98
CA LYS A 219 40.37 8.42 13.62
C LYS A 219 41.40 7.29 13.67
N ASN A 220 40.95 6.03 13.72
CA ASN A 220 41.80 4.83 13.84
C ASN A 220 41.94 4.06 12.53
N ILE A 221 41.16 4.42 11.50
CA ILE A 221 41.23 3.84 10.16
C ILE A 221 41.99 4.83 9.27
N PRO A 222 43.07 4.44 8.58
CA PRO A 222 43.83 5.33 7.71
C PRO A 222 43.08 5.59 6.39
N ILE A 223 41.93 6.28 6.45
CA ILE A 223 41.03 6.50 5.31
C ILE A 223 41.75 7.11 4.11
N GLN A 224 42.67 8.04 4.34
CA GLN A 224 43.39 8.71 3.25
C GLN A 224 44.31 7.73 2.52
N GLU A 225 45.02 6.87 3.25
CA GLU A 225 45.86 5.81 2.66
C GLU A 225 45.02 4.76 1.95
N LEU A 226 43.89 4.36 2.55
CA LEU A 226 42.98 3.39 1.95
C LEU A 226 42.31 3.96 0.68
N SER A 227 41.95 5.24 0.67
CA SER A 227 41.33 5.89 -0.49
C SER A 227 42.31 6.08 -1.65
N ALA A 228 43.61 6.14 -1.37
CA ALA A 228 44.65 6.12 -2.39
C ALA A 228 44.90 4.69 -2.95
N LYS A 229 44.54 3.65 -2.19
CA LYS A 229 44.80 2.25 -2.52
C LYS A 229 43.61 1.54 -3.16
N TYR A 230 42.39 1.94 -2.83
CA TYR A 230 41.16 1.30 -3.28
C TYR A 230 40.28 2.31 -3.99
N ASP A 231 39.75 1.93 -5.15
CA ASP A 231 38.80 2.76 -5.88
C ASP A 231 37.55 3.02 -5.06
N SER A 232 37.05 4.26 -5.15
CA SER A 232 35.78 4.63 -4.53
C SER A 232 34.63 3.83 -5.15
N ILE A 233 33.62 3.50 -4.35
CA ILE A 233 32.37 2.89 -4.81
C ILE A 233 31.60 3.78 -5.81
N THR A 234 32.02 5.04 -6.00
CA THR A 234 31.47 5.96 -7.00
C THR A 234 32.12 5.82 -8.38
N VAL A 235 33.22 5.08 -8.50
CA VAL A 235 33.87 4.76 -9.76
C VAL A 235 33.24 3.47 -10.31
N ALA A 236 32.80 3.50 -11.57
CA ALA A 236 32.21 2.32 -12.20
C ALA A 236 33.25 1.18 -12.31
N PRO A 237 32.89 -0.08 -11.99
CA PRO A 237 33.83 -1.19 -12.09
C PRO A 237 34.23 -1.41 -13.55
N PRO A 238 35.47 -1.83 -13.83
CA PRO A 238 35.91 -2.12 -15.19
C PRO A 238 35.05 -3.24 -15.78
N HIS A 239 34.55 -3.04 -17.01
CA HIS A 239 33.87 -4.11 -17.72
C HIS A 239 34.86 -5.25 -17.98
N PRO A 240 34.52 -6.51 -17.65
CA PRO A 240 35.37 -7.63 -18.02
C PRO A 240 35.46 -7.65 -19.54
N SER A 241 36.66 -7.47 -20.08
CA SER A 241 36.94 -7.67 -21.49
C SER A 241 36.62 -9.12 -21.84
N SER A 242 35.49 -9.30 -22.51
CA SER A 242 35.00 -10.56 -23.07
C SER A 242 35.97 -11.18 -24.06
#